data_AF-A0A938FRT2-F1
#
_entry.id   AF-A0A938FRT2-F1
#
_cell.length_a   1.000
_cell.length_b   1.000
_cell.length_c   1.000
_cell.angle_alpha   90.00
_cell.angle_beta   90.00
_cell.angle_gamma   90.00
#
_symmetry.space_group_name_H-M   'P 1'
#
loop_
_entity.id
_entity.type
_entity.pdbx_description
1 polymer ?
#
loop_
_entity_poly.entity_id
_entity_poly.type
_entity_poly.pdbx_seq_one_letter_code
_entity_poly.pdbx_strand_id
1 'polypeptide(L)' 'MYAVELYARVRRAVAVDEMSEREAAREFGLARETVRKMLRYAGPPGYRPQQPARRPRLDAWVGTIDV' A
#
# COMPACT_ATOMS: atom_id res chain seq x y z
N MET A 1 -12.71 1.65 -9.84
CA MET A 1 -12.68 0.34 -9.16
C MET A 1 -11.68 -0.59 -9.86
N TYR A 2 -10.40 -0.19 -9.99
CA TYR A 2 -9.39 -0.95 -10.76
C TYR A 2 -8.22 -1.45 -9.90
N ALA A 3 -7.96 -0.81 -8.76
CA ALA A 3 -6.82 -1.16 -7.92
C ALA A 3 -6.98 -2.50 -7.19
N VAL A 4 -8.21 -2.85 -6.76
CA VAL A 4 -8.45 -4.07 -5.97
C VAL A 4 -8.32 -5.34 -6.83
N GLU A 5 -8.83 -5.32 -8.07
CA GLU A 5 -8.68 -6.45 -9.00
C GLU A 5 -7.22 -6.72 -9.35
N LEU A 6 -6.42 -5.67 -9.59
CA LEU A 6 -4.99 -5.83 -9.87
C LEU A 6 -4.25 -6.49 -8.69
N TYR A 7 -4.55 -6.07 -7.45
CA TYR A 7 -3.99 -6.69 -6.24
C TYR A 7 -4.36 -8.19 -6.13
N ALA A 8 -5.59 -8.55 -6.50
CA ALA A 8 -6.04 -9.95 -6.45
C ALA A 8 -5.33 -10.80 -7.52
N ARG A 9 -5.22 -10.29 -8.75
CA ARG A 9 -4.53 -10.97 -9.86
C ARG A 9 -3.06 -11.20 -9.57
N VAL A 10 -2.34 -10.18 -9.08
CA VAL A 10 -0.92 -10.29 -8.72
C VAL A 10 -0.71 -11.30 -7.59
N ARG A 11 -1.58 -11.31 -6.58
CA ARG A 11 -1.49 -12.29 -5.48
C ARG A 11 -1.77 -13.71 -5.95
N ARG A 12 -2.76 -13.92 -6.80
CA ARG A 12 -3.03 -15.25 -7.39
C ARG A 12 -1.82 -15.75 -8.19
N ALA A 13 -1.26 -14.89 -9.04
CA ALA A 13 -0.09 -15.24 -9.86
C ALA A 13 1.10 -15.73 -9.01
N VAL A 14 1.36 -15.09 -7.87
CA VAL A 14 2.50 -15.46 -7.02
C VAL A 14 2.16 -16.61 -6.06
N ALA A 15 0.98 -16.59 -5.43
CA ALA A 15 0.63 -17.53 -4.37
C ALA A 15 -0.03 -18.83 -4.86
N VAL A 16 -0.64 -18.82 -6.04
CA VAL A 16 -1.34 -19.98 -6.63
C VAL A 16 -0.62 -20.49 -7.87
N ASP A 17 -0.26 -19.58 -8.77
CA ASP A 17 0.42 -19.95 -10.02
C ASP A 17 1.96 -20.03 -9.85
N GLU A 18 2.46 -19.91 -8.60
CA GLU A 18 3.88 -20.03 -8.19
C GLU A 18 4.87 -19.15 -8.98
N MET A 19 4.40 -18.09 -9.62
CA MET A 19 5.27 -17.16 -10.35
C MET A 19 6.20 -16.43 -9.38
N SER A 20 7.45 -16.23 -9.76
CA SER A 20 8.34 -15.37 -8.99
C SER A 20 7.85 -13.92 -9.01
N GLU A 21 8.16 -13.14 -7.96
CA GLU A 21 7.85 -11.70 -7.93
C GLU A 21 8.41 -10.95 -9.15
N ARG A 22 9.52 -11.43 -9.70
CA ARG A 22 10.18 -10.84 -10.87
C ARG A 22 9.41 -11.12 -12.16
N GLU A 23 8.88 -12.32 -12.31
CA GLU A 23 8.04 -12.68 -13.46
C GLU A 23 6.71 -11.95 -13.38
N ALA A 24 6.07 -11.92 -12.22
CA ALA A 24 4.86 -11.14 -12.00
C ALA A 24 5.08 -9.64 -12.30
N ALA A 25 6.21 -9.06 -11.87
CA ALA A 25 6.54 -7.67 -12.19
C ALA A 25 6.62 -7.41 -13.71
N ARG A 26 7.18 -8.34 -14.48
CA ARG A 26 7.27 -8.25 -15.95
C ARG A 26 5.91 -8.42 -16.61
N GLU A 27 5.16 -9.43 -16.20
CA GLU A 27 3.83 -9.76 -16.74
C GLU A 27 2.82 -8.62 -16.53
N PHE A 28 2.79 -8.06 -15.33
CA PHE A 28 1.85 -6.99 -14.97
C PHE A 28 2.38 -5.58 -15.29
N GLY A 29 3.61 -5.45 -15.80
CA GLY A 29 4.23 -4.15 -16.10
C GLY A 29 4.42 -3.27 -14.86
N LEU A 30 4.68 -3.89 -13.70
CA LEU A 30 4.79 -3.21 -12.40
C LEU A 30 6.24 -3.17 -11.92
N ALA A 31 6.59 -2.13 -11.16
CA ALA A 31 7.81 -2.15 -10.39
C ALA A 31 7.78 -3.31 -9.37
N ARG A 32 8.93 -3.95 -9.14
CA ARG A 32 9.05 -5.05 -8.16
C ARG A 32 8.61 -4.65 -6.75
N GLU A 33 8.82 -3.39 -6.37
CA GLU A 33 8.35 -2.85 -5.09
C GLU A 33 6.83 -2.80 -5.00
N THR A 34 6.14 -2.48 -6.10
CA THR A 34 4.68 -2.50 -6.18
C THR A 34 4.15 -3.91 -6.01
N VAL A 35 4.78 -4.90 -6.65
CA VAL A 35 4.44 -6.33 -6.45
C VAL A 35 4.64 -6.73 -5.00
N ARG A 36 5.79 -6.42 -4.39
CA ARG A 36 6.05 -6.67 -2.96
C ARG A 36 5.00 -6.04 -2.05
N LYS A 37 4.57 -4.81 -2.37
CA LYS A 37 3.51 -4.11 -1.63
C LYS A 37 2.17 -4.83 -1.80
N MET A 38 1.85 -5.31 -2.99
CA MET A 38 0.62 -6.07 -3.28
C MET A 38 0.57 -7.42 -2.57
N LEU A 39 1.71 -8.06 -2.36
CA LEU A 39 1.80 -9.31 -1.59
C LEU A 39 1.68 -9.06 -0.08
N ARG A 40 2.23 -7.94 0.41
CA ARG A 40 2.19 -7.59 1.84
C ARG A 40 0.82 -7.15 2.33
N TYR A 41 0.02 -6.47 1.49
CA TYR A 41 -1.24 -5.87 1.91
C TYR A 41 -2.43 -6.49 1.18
N ALA A 42 -3.51 -6.76 1.92
CA ALA A 42 -4.72 -7.38 1.37
C ALA A 42 -5.48 -6.51 0.34
N GLY A 43 -5.13 -5.23 0.27
CA GLY A 43 -5.60 -4.26 -0.71
C GLY A 43 -4.64 -3.09 -0.72
N PRO A 44 -4.86 -2.08 -1.57
CA PRO A 44 -4.07 -0.87 -1.55
C PRO A 44 -4.11 -0.29 -0.14
N PRO A 45 -2.97 -0.17 0.56
CA PRO A 45 -2.97 0.59 1.81
C PRO A 45 -3.45 1.99 1.44
N GLY A 46 -4.49 2.46 2.13
CA GLY A 46 -4.98 3.82 1.96
C GLY A 46 -3.86 4.84 2.17
N TYR A 47 -4.13 6.10 1.86
CA TYR A 47 -3.19 7.17 2.20
C TYR A 47 -2.89 7.13 3.70
N ARG A 48 -1.67 6.72 4.06
CA ARG A 48 -1.17 6.71 5.43
C ARG A 48 0.01 7.67 5.46
N PRO A 49 -0.11 8.81 6.16
CA PRO A 49 1.03 9.69 6.30
C PRO A 49 2.11 8.96 7.14
N GLN A 50 3.37 9.05 6.70
CA GLN A 50 4.49 8.40 7.39
C GLN A 50 4.75 9.00 8.77
N GLN A 51 4.37 10.27 8.96
CA GLN A 51 4.42 10.99 10.21
C GLN A 51 3.05 11.64 10.43
N PRO A 52 2.63 11.86 11.69
CA PRO A 52 1.46 12.68 11.96
C PRO A 52 1.60 14.03 11.25
N ALA A 53 0.48 14.58 10.79
CA ALA A 53 0.49 15.89 10.15
C ALA A 53 1.13 16.90 11.13
N ARG A 54 2.22 17.56 10.71
CA ARG A 54 2.88 18.56 11.53
C ARG A 54 1.91 19.71 11.76
N ARG A 55 1.56 20.04 13.01
CA ARG A 55 0.66 21.17 13.32
C ARG A 55 1.43 22.24 14.10
N PRO A 56 2.41 22.93 13.49
CA PRO A 56 3.35 23.79 14.22
C PRO A 56 2.70 24.94 14.99
N ARG A 57 1.45 25.33 14.66
CA ARG A 57 0.68 26.33 15.40
C ARG A 57 -0.28 25.75 16.42
N LEU A 58 -0.85 24.57 16.15
CA LEU A 58 -1.92 23.99 16.96
C LEU A 58 -1.41 22.96 17.96
N ASP A 59 -0.25 22.35 17.73
CA ASP A 59 0.36 21.35 18.62
C ASP A 59 0.53 21.89 20.06
N ALA A 60 0.83 23.19 20.20
CA ALA A 60 0.95 23.85 21.50
C ALA A 60 -0.38 24.03 22.25
N TRP A 61 -1.52 23.91 21.57
CA TRP A 61 -2.86 24.18 22.11
C TRP A 61 -3.76 22.94 22.16
N VAL A 62 -3.29 21.77 21.71
CA VAL A 62 -4.08 20.53 21.68
C VAL A 62 -4.64 20.18 23.06
N GLY A 63 -3.84 20.34 24.13
CA GLY A 63 -4.28 20.08 25.51
C GLY A 63 -5.38 21.01 26.04
N THR A 64 -5.63 22.15 25.39
CA THR A 64 -6.73 23.07 25.72
C THR A 64 -7.99 22.76 24.93
N ILE A 65 -7.86 22.12 23.75
CA ILE A 65 -8.96 21.87 22.82
C ILE A 65 -9.64 20.51 23.08
N ASP A 66 -8.88 19.49 23.52
CA ASP A 66 -9.37 18.11 23.75
C ASP A 66 -9.95 17.89 25.19
N VAL A 67 -10.49 18.92 25.84
CA VAL A 67 -11.16 18.85 27.16
C VAL A 67 -12.65 18.59 27.03
#